data_AF-A0A839WXY6-F1
#
_entry.id   AF-A0A839WXY6-F1
#
_cell.length_a   1.000
_cell.length_b   1.000
_cell.length_c   1.000
_cell.angle_alpha   90.00
_cell.angle_beta   90.00
_cell.angle_gamma   90.00
#
_symmetry.space_group_name_H-M   'P 1'
#
loop_
_entity.id
_entity.type
_entity.pdbx_description
1 polymer ?
#
loop_
_entity_poly.entity_id
_entity_poly.type
_entity_poly.pdbx_seq_one_letter_code
_entity_poly.pdbx_strand_id
1 'polypeptide(L)' 'MAKNEKTSPKAATAASNTLKNKGSSKDAKTAAGSALSQAPDKKGSKK' A
#
# COMPACT_ATOMS: atom_id res chain seq x y z
N MET A 1 13.60 15.42 -1.64
CA MET A 1 13.01 14.10 -1.34
C MET A 1 11.51 14.29 -1.24
N ALA A 2 10.73 13.44 -1.91
CA ALA A 2 9.31 13.69 -2.17
C ALA A 2 8.54 14.10 -0.90
N LYS A 3 7.70 15.12 -1.10
CA LYS A 3 6.72 15.66 -0.15
C LYS A 3 5.95 14.49 0.48
N ASN A 4 5.41 14.65 1.69
CA ASN A 4 4.76 13.64 2.54
C ASN A 4 3.50 12.96 1.93
N GLU A 5 3.56 12.56 0.66
CA GLU A 5 2.54 11.92 -0.15
C GLU A 5 2.50 10.45 0.26
N LYS A 6 1.53 10.15 1.11
CA LYS A 6 1.28 8.82 1.63
C LYS A 6 0.17 8.18 0.79
N THR A 7 0.27 6.89 0.54
CA THR A 7 -0.82 6.14 -0.09
C THR A 7 -2.09 6.28 0.76
N SER A 8 -3.21 6.71 0.17
CA SER A 8 -4.45 6.88 0.92
C SER A 8 -4.90 5.54 1.55
N PRO A 9 -5.65 5.57 2.69
CA PRO A 9 -6.13 4.34 3.34
C PRO A 9 -6.94 3.43 2.42
N LYS A 10 -7.72 4.01 1.49
CA LYS A 10 -8.50 3.26 0.49
C LYS A 10 -7.58 2.53 -0.50
N ALA A 11 -6.56 3.21 -1.02
CA ALA A 11 -5.59 2.62 -1.93
C ALA A 11 -4.75 1.54 -1.23
N ALA A 12 -4.35 1.74 0.03
CA ALA A 12 -3.67 0.73 0.83
C ALA A 12 -4.55 -0.52 1.05
N THR A 13 -5.86 -0.34 1.25
CA THR A 13 -6.81 -1.45 1.37
C THR A 13 -6.94 -2.23 0.06
N ALA A 14 -7.04 -1.53 -1.08
CA ALA A 14 -7.06 -2.15 -2.39
C ALA A 14 -5.77 -2.94 -2.68
N ALA A 15 -4.60 -2.35 -2.41
CA ALA A 15 -3.30 -3.01 -2.54
C ALA A 15 -3.20 -4.26 -1.65
N SER A 16 -3.69 -4.20 -0.40
CA SER A 16 -3.77 -5.37 0.48
C SER A 16 -4.61 -6.48 -0.12
N ASN A 17 -5.75 -6.14 -0.74
CA ASN A 17 -6.62 -7.12 -1.40
C ASN A 17 -5.95 -7.75 -2.62
N THR A 18 -5.21 -6.96 -3.41
CA THR A 18 -4.40 -7.46 -4.54
C THR A 18 -3.32 -8.44 -4.08
N LEU A 19 -2.66 -8.18 -2.95
CA LEU A 19 -1.68 -9.10 -2.37
C LEU A 19 -2.29 -10.42 -1.90
N LYS A 20 -3.49 -10.37 -1.30
CA LYS A 20 -4.21 -11.56 -0.81
C LYS A 20 -4.87 -12.36 -1.94
N ASN A 21 -5.11 -11.74 -3.08
CA ASN A 21 -5.76 -12.39 -4.20
C ASN A 21 -4.80 -13.38 -4.91
N LYS A 22 -5.17 -14.67 -4.90
CA LYS A 22 -4.41 -15.73 -5.58
C LYS A 22 -4.30 -15.52 -7.10
N GLY A 23 -5.31 -14.90 -7.73
CA GLY A 23 -5.32 -14.64 -9.17
C GLY A 23 -4.56 -13.38 -9.62
N SER A 24 -3.97 -12.62 -8.69
CA SER A 24 -3.19 -11.43 -9.07
C SER A 24 -1.80 -11.79 -9.60
N SER A 25 -1.40 -11.15 -10.70
CA SER A 25 -0.09 -11.33 -11.33
C SER A 25 1.05 -10.90 -10.40
N LYS A 26 2.26 -11.41 -10.66
CA LYS A 26 3.46 -11.08 -9.88
C LYS A 26 3.70 -9.57 -9.85
N ASP A 27 3.54 -8.90 -10.98
CA ASP A 27 3.74 -7.46 -11.11
C ASP A 27 2.72 -6.66 -10.31
N ALA A 28 1.45 -7.10 -10.32
CA ALA A 28 0.40 -6.48 -9.52
C ALA A 28 0.68 -6.58 -8.01
N LYS A 29 1.21 -7.73 -7.57
CA LYS A 29 1.63 -7.94 -6.17
C LYS A 29 2.84 -7.07 -5.80
N THR A 30 3.81 -6.93 -6.69
CA THR A 30 4.97 -6.05 -6.50
C THR A 30 4.54 -4.58 -6.35
N ALA A 31 3.72 -4.08 -7.27
CA ALA A 31 3.19 -2.72 -7.22
C ALA A 31 2.36 -2.48 -5.96
N ALA A 32 1.52 -3.45 -5.56
CA ALA A 32 0.77 -3.40 -4.32
C ALA A 32 1.67 -3.35 -3.08
N GLY A 33 2.78 -4.10 -3.07
CA GLY A 33 3.80 -4.04 -2.02
C GLY A 33 4.43 -2.66 -1.90
N SER A 34 4.82 -2.04 -3.02
CA SER A 34 5.34 -0.66 -3.03
C SER A 34 4.31 0.34 -2.52
N ALA A 35 3.05 0.20 -2.91
CA ALA A 35 1.96 1.07 -2.45
C ALA A 35 1.71 0.93 -0.93
N LEU A 36 1.79 -0.28 -0.38
CA LEU A 36 1.69 -0.51 1.07
C LEU A 36 2.87 0.05 1.84
N SER A 37 4.09 -0.04 1.30
CA SER A 37 5.27 0.55 1.93
C SER A 37 5.20 2.08 2.00
N GLN A 38 4.46 2.71 1.07
CA GLN A 38 4.20 4.15 1.06
C GLN A 38 2.92 4.54 1.81
N ALA A 39 2.13 3.57 2.28
CA ALA A 39 0.94 3.83 3.07
C ALA A 39 1.33 4.33 4.47
N PRO A 40 0.53 5.22 5.09
CA PRO A 40 0.76 5.63 6.45
C PRO A 40 0.59 4.41 7.36
N ASP A 41 1.58 4.15 8.20
CA ASP A 41 1.48 3.13 9.20
C ASP A 41 0.40 3.56 10.22
N LYS A 42 -0.53 2.65 10.55
CA LYS A 42 -1.52 2.89 11.61
C LYS A 42 -0.87 3.22 12.96
N LYS A 43 0.45 2.98 13.12
CA LYS A 43 1.21 3.23 14.33
C LYS A 43 1.77 4.67 14.42
N GLY A 44 1.85 5.37 13.28
CA GLY A 44 2.48 6.69 13.12
C GLY A 44 1.51 7.85 13.19
N SER A 45 0.21 7.58 13.36
CA SER A 45 -0.79 8.59 13.73
C SER A 45 -0.75 8.98 15.21
N LYS A 46 0.27 8.54 15.96
CA LYS A 46 0.66 9.14 17.25
C LYS A 46 1.89 10.03 17.03
N LYS A 47 1.66 11.28 16.64
CA LYS A 47 2.53 12.39 17.06
C LYS A 47 1.69 13.66 17.10
#